data_AF-A0AAU5K4Z9-F1
#
_entry.id   AF-A0AAU5K4Z9-F1
#
_cell.length_a   1.000
_cell.length_b   1.000
_cell.length_c   1.000
_cell.angle_alpha   90.00
_cell.angle_beta   90.00
_cell.angle_gamma   90.00
#
_symmetry.space_group_name_H-M   'P 1'
#
loop_
_entity.id
_entity.type
_entity.pdbx_description
1 polymer ?
#
loop_
_entity_poly.entity_id
_entity_poly.type
_entity_poly.pdbx_seq_one_letter_code
_entity_poly.pdbx_strand_id
1 'polypeptide(L)'
;MNITITNTYGNAHNVSETNPAHVTSCNSYRLPLVGTIAPGNPGYEDMVEMLRENGHDTRPEGYGLIFLESEEFSAIYFGSIEQIEQYKRENADGKATFDASQGVMYAKWPHGKGWDDFVPRVFWNQAQRGALADGVGLVTAFAHTEIPGAEVIVYEFEGTWSRGGTPQQMVTYHCTACHLDTFHSGGDVHENAGPDRRRWAARQARQHIISAARHGVGGTNSACRPNNGAMLRAVNAVARDMWGTPGNALPDTDDAYCATKGPCSIIRELRAGVRPPVYRA
;
A
#
# COMPACT_ATOMS: atom_id res chain seq x y z
N MET A 1 -21.64 10.85 -10.91
CA MET A 1 -20.94 9.78 -11.66
C MET A 1 -20.34 8.84 -10.62
N ASN A 2 -20.80 7.60 -10.51
CA ASN A 2 -20.19 6.61 -9.62
C ASN A 2 -18.94 6.06 -10.31
N ILE A 3 -17.76 6.40 -9.78
CA ILE A 3 -16.48 5.93 -10.30
C ILE A 3 -16.15 4.64 -9.54
N THR A 4 -16.36 3.49 -10.18
CA THR A 4 -15.97 2.19 -9.63
C THR A 4 -14.55 1.87 -10.06
N ILE A 5 -13.61 1.90 -9.12
CA ILE A 5 -12.20 1.53 -9.36
C ILE A 5 -11.97 0.15 -8.75
N THR A 6 -11.60 -0.80 -9.61
CA THR A 6 -11.30 -2.19 -9.24
C THR A 6 -9.79 -2.39 -9.27
N ASN A 7 -9.25 -3.08 -8.26
CA ASN A 7 -7.86 -3.50 -8.30
C ASN A 7 -7.65 -4.65 -9.30
N THR A 8 -6.40 -4.85 -9.68
CA THR A 8 -5.95 -5.92 -10.60
C THR A 8 -6.04 -7.33 -10.01
N TYR A 9 -6.26 -7.46 -8.70
CA TYR A 9 -6.36 -8.75 -8.01
C TYR A 9 -7.79 -9.28 -7.88
N GLY A 10 -8.80 -8.52 -8.33
CA GLY A 10 -10.20 -8.96 -8.37
C GLY A 10 -10.88 -9.07 -6.99
N ASN A 11 -10.23 -8.64 -5.90
CA ASN A 11 -10.88 -8.55 -4.60
C ASN A 11 -11.78 -7.30 -4.57
N ALA A 12 -13.08 -7.49 -4.34
CA ALA A 12 -14.02 -6.37 -4.35
C ALA A 12 -13.91 -5.55 -3.05
N HIS A 13 -13.58 -4.27 -3.22
CA HIS A 13 -13.54 -3.27 -2.16
C HIS A 13 -14.82 -2.43 -2.18
N ASN A 14 -15.44 -2.29 -1.01
CA ASN A 14 -16.56 -1.38 -0.79
C ASN A 14 -15.98 0.00 -0.41
N VAL A 15 -16.51 1.06 -1.01
CA VAL A 15 -16.03 2.43 -0.82
C VAL A 15 -17.12 3.31 -0.20
N SER A 16 -16.70 4.39 0.46
CA SER A 16 -17.61 5.40 0.99
C SER A 16 -18.39 6.08 -0.14
N GLU A 17 -19.70 6.24 0.06
CA GLU A 17 -20.59 6.93 -0.88
C GLU A 17 -20.18 8.40 -1.11
N THR A 18 -19.66 9.06 -0.08
CA THR A 18 -19.29 10.48 -0.12
C THR A 18 -17.82 10.71 -0.48
N ASN A 19 -16.99 9.67 -0.33
CA ASN A 19 -15.57 9.72 -0.69
C ASN A 19 -15.13 8.37 -1.29
N PRO A 20 -15.25 8.18 -2.62
CA PRO A 20 -14.93 6.92 -3.27
C PRO A 20 -13.45 6.55 -3.22
N ALA A 21 -12.56 7.44 -2.74
CA ALA A 21 -11.18 7.11 -2.42
C ALA A 21 -11.01 6.37 -1.08
N HIS A 22 -12.04 6.41 -0.22
CA HIS A 22 -12.01 5.79 1.10
C HIS A 22 -12.70 4.43 1.05
N VAL A 23 -11.91 3.37 1.13
CA VAL A 23 -12.38 1.99 1.28
C VAL A 23 -12.90 1.77 2.71
N THR A 24 -14.09 1.18 2.82
CA THR A 24 -14.80 0.91 4.08
C THR A 24 -14.83 -0.57 4.45
N SER A 25 -14.77 -1.48 3.47
CA SER A 25 -14.66 -2.93 3.70
C SER A 25 -14.27 -3.67 2.42
N CYS A 26 -14.09 -4.99 2.51
CA CYS A 26 -13.78 -5.89 1.41
C CYS A 26 -14.58 -7.17 1.52
N ASN A 27 -14.79 -7.85 0.39
CA ASN A 27 -15.48 -9.14 0.38
C ASN A 27 -14.61 -10.29 0.89
N SER A 28 -13.29 -10.14 0.85
CA SER A 28 -12.35 -11.14 1.35
C SER A 28 -11.14 -10.48 1.98
N TYR A 29 -10.64 -11.11 3.03
CA TYR A 29 -9.46 -10.68 3.76
C TYR A 29 -8.48 -11.83 3.85
N ARG A 30 -7.20 -11.51 3.72
CA ARG A 30 -6.14 -12.36 4.24
C ARG A 30 -6.10 -12.23 5.76
N LEU A 31 -5.75 -13.32 6.43
CA LEU A 31 -5.54 -13.36 7.88
C LEU A 31 -4.04 -13.53 8.19
N PRO A 32 -3.21 -12.48 8.05
CA PRO A 32 -1.76 -12.59 8.19
C PRO A 32 -1.28 -12.95 9.60
N LEU A 33 -2.10 -12.72 10.62
CA LEU A 33 -1.79 -13.02 12.00
C LEU A 33 -3.07 -13.42 12.75
N VAL A 34 -3.02 -14.57 13.39
CA VAL A 34 -4.08 -15.09 14.25
C VAL A 34 -3.44 -15.48 15.57
N GLY A 35 -3.87 -14.86 16.66
CA GLY A 35 -3.15 -14.90 17.94
C GLY A 35 -4.08 -14.75 19.13
N THR A 36 -3.50 -14.69 20.32
CA THR A 36 -4.21 -14.44 21.57
C THR A 36 -3.41 -13.47 22.43
N ILE A 37 -4.11 -12.66 23.22
CA ILE A 37 -3.53 -11.84 24.27
C ILE A 37 -4.25 -12.16 25.58
N ALA A 38 -3.50 -12.38 26.66
CA ALA A 38 -4.06 -12.72 27.97
C ALA A 38 -3.38 -11.90 29.08
N PRO A 39 -4.05 -11.71 30.23
CA PRO A 39 -3.41 -11.10 31.40
C PRO A 39 -2.10 -11.81 31.74
N GLY A 40 -1.04 -11.02 31.95
CA GLY A 40 0.32 -11.52 32.16
C GLY A 40 1.23 -11.45 30.94
N ASN A 41 0.68 -11.24 29.73
CA ASN A 41 1.51 -10.89 28.57
C ASN A 41 2.14 -9.50 28.76
N PRO A 42 3.44 -9.31 28.46
CA PRO A 42 4.05 -7.98 28.45
C PRO A 42 3.26 -7.03 27.53
N GLY A 43 2.89 -5.86 28.06
CA GLY A 43 2.10 -4.87 27.33
C GLY A 43 0.60 -5.16 27.21
N TYR A 44 0.06 -6.21 27.87
CA TYR A 44 -1.37 -6.53 27.83
C TYR A 44 -2.27 -5.34 28.17
N GLU A 45 -1.97 -4.64 29.27
CA GLU A 45 -2.75 -3.49 29.72
C GLU A 45 -2.79 -2.34 28.70
N ASP A 46 -1.67 -2.11 28.00
CA ASP A 46 -1.60 -1.13 26.91
C ASP A 46 -2.38 -1.64 25.68
N MET A 47 -2.31 -2.94 25.39
CA MET A 47 -2.99 -3.53 24.24
C MET A 47 -4.52 -3.50 24.34
N VAL A 48 -5.07 -3.71 25.54
CA VAL A 48 -6.53 -3.70 25.78
C VAL A 48 -7.11 -2.31 26.06
N GLU A 49 -6.27 -1.28 26.20
CA GLU A 49 -6.71 0.10 26.43
C GLU A 49 -7.73 0.55 25.37
N MET A 50 -7.48 0.25 24.09
CA MET A 50 -8.41 0.56 23.01
C MET A 50 -9.79 -0.11 23.18
N LEU A 51 -9.86 -1.30 23.76
CA LEU A 51 -11.14 -1.97 24.04
C LEU A 51 -11.83 -1.28 25.21
N ARG A 52 -11.07 -0.91 26.23
CA ARG A 52 -11.57 -0.26 27.45
C ARG A 52 -12.15 1.11 27.17
N GLU A 53 -11.44 1.94 26.41
CA GLU A 53 -11.88 3.27 25.99
C GLU A 53 -13.20 3.24 25.19
N ASN A 54 -13.44 2.14 24.47
CA ASN A 54 -14.64 1.94 23.67
C ASN A 54 -15.73 1.13 24.41
N GLY A 55 -15.54 0.80 25.69
CA GLY A 55 -16.51 0.02 26.47
C GLY A 55 -16.66 -1.45 26.03
N HIS A 56 -15.68 -1.99 25.32
CA HIS A 56 -15.66 -3.36 24.81
C HIS A 56 -14.72 -4.29 25.60
N ASP A 57 -14.00 -3.76 26.58
CA ASP A 57 -13.17 -4.56 27.49
C ASP A 57 -14.06 -5.37 28.46
N THR A 58 -14.44 -6.57 28.04
CA THR A 58 -15.48 -7.40 28.68
C THR A 58 -14.99 -8.82 29.01
N ARG A 59 -13.75 -9.16 28.66
CA ARG A 59 -13.20 -10.52 28.76
C ARG A 59 -12.02 -10.55 29.74
N PRO A 60 -12.23 -10.94 31.00
CA PRO A 60 -11.15 -11.01 31.99
C PRO A 60 -10.10 -12.07 31.66
N GLU A 61 -10.43 -13.08 30.87
CA GLU A 61 -9.53 -14.13 30.38
C GLU A 61 -8.56 -13.65 29.29
N GLY A 62 -8.82 -12.49 28.68
CA GLY A 62 -8.13 -12.00 27.50
C GLY A 62 -8.91 -12.17 26.20
N TYR A 63 -8.22 -11.99 25.08
CA TYR A 63 -8.83 -11.91 23.76
C TYR A 63 -8.13 -12.80 22.75
N GLY A 64 -8.93 -13.50 21.95
CA GLY A 64 -8.50 -14.03 20.68
C GLY A 64 -8.46 -12.92 19.63
N LEU A 65 -7.41 -12.90 18.81
CA LEU A 65 -7.15 -11.88 17.81
C LEU A 65 -7.09 -12.46 16.41
N ILE A 66 -7.75 -11.80 15.46
CA ILE A 66 -7.51 -12.01 14.03
C ILE A 66 -7.19 -10.66 13.41
N PHE A 67 -6.01 -10.56 12.82
CA PHE A 67 -5.64 -9.44 11.98
C PHE A 67 -6.13 -9.74 10.58
N LEU A 68 -6.97 -8.86 10.05
CA LEU A 68 -7.53 -8.93 8.71
C LEU A 68 -6.86 -7.88 7.83
N GLU A 69 -6.51 -8.28 6.62
CA GLU A 69 -5.86 -7.40 5.66
C GLU A 69 -6.39 -7.64 4.24
N SER A 70 -6.60 -6.57 3.51
CA SER A 70 -6.67 -6.49 2.05
C SER A 70 -5.67 -5.43 1.58
N GLU A 71 -5.48 -5.31 0.27
CA GLU A 71 -4.56 -4.36 -0.34
C GLU A 71 -4.84 -2.89 0.05
N GLU A 72 -6.10 -2.56 0.33
CA GLU A 72 -6.56 -1.19 0.59
C GLU A 72 -7.24 -1.01 1.96
N PHE A 73 -7.33 -2.06 2.77
CA PHE A 73 -8.06 -2.03 4.03
C PHE A 73 -7.49 -3.04 5.02
N SER A 74 -7.42 -2.63 6.28
CA SER A 74 -7.00 -3.47 7.39
C SER A 74 -8.05 -3.37 8.50
N ALA A 75 -8.22 -4.47 9.21
CA ALA A 75 -9.03 -4.51 10.41
C ALA A 75 -8.42 -5.49 11.42
N ILE A 76 -8.80 -5.33 12.68
CA ILE A 76 -8.54 -6.32 13.72
C ILE A 76 -9.86 -6.76 14.32
N TYR A 77 -9.99 -8.06 14.55
CA TYR A 77 -11.06 -8.66 15.31
C TYR A 77 -10.57 -9.03 16.70
N PHE A 78 -11.41 -8.77 17.71
CA PHE A 78 -11.25 -9.24 19.08
C PHE A 78 -12.44 -10.11 19.46
N GLY A 79 -12.19 -11.35 19.86
CA GLY A 79 -13.20 -12.31 20.30
C GLY A 79 -12.71 -13.17 21.45
N SER A 80 -13.38 -14.31 21.67
CA SER A 80 -12.92 -15.26 22.70
C SER A 80 -11.66 -16.00 22.27
N ILE A 81 -10.83 -16.36 23.25
CA ILE A 81 -9.65 -17.18 23.02
C ILE A 81 -10.07 -18.55 22.47
N GLU A 82 -11.15 -19.12 23.01
CA GLU A 82 -11.66 -20.44 22.61
C GLU A 82 -12.04 -20.49 21.13
N GLN A 83 -12.73 -19.46 20.62
CA GLN A 83 -13.17 -19.40 19.22
C GLN A 83 -11.96 -19.32 18.28
N ILE A 84 -10.95 -18.53 18.63
CA ILE A 84 -9.74 -18.38 17.81
C ILE A 84 -8.89 -19.64 17.82
N GLU A 85 -8.74 -20.29 18.97
CA GLU A 85 -8.03 -21.55 19.05
C GLU A 85 -8.79 -22.68 18.33
N GLN A 86 -10.12 -22.66 18.34
CA GLN A 86 -10.93 -23.56 17.52
C GLN A 86 -10.71 -23.30 16.03
N TYR A 87 -10.80 -22.04 15.59
CA TYR A 87 -10.55 -21.66 14.20
C TYR A 87 -9.16 -22.12 13.73
N LYS A 88 -8.10 -21.89 14.51
CA LYS A 88 -6.74 -22.34 14.16
C LYS A 88 -6.66 -23.86 13.96
N ARG A 89 -7.32 -24.65 14.81
CA ARG A 89 -7.33 -26.12 14.70
C ARG A 89 -8.11 -26.59 13.48
N GLU A 90 -9.25 -25.96 13.20
CA GLU A 90 -10.15 -26.35 12.10
C GLU A 90 -9.63 -25.86 10.75
N ASN A 91 -8.89 -24.74 10.71
CA ASN A 91 -8.38 -24.15 9.48
C ASN A 91 -7.12 -24.83 8.92
N ALA A 92 -6.86 -26.09 9.29
CA ALA A 92 -5.69 -26.84 8.85
C ALA A 92 -5.64 -27.01 7.32
N ASP A 93 -6.79 -27.02 6.64
CA ASP A 93 -6.93 -27.11 5.19
C ASP A 93 -7.37 -25.79 4.52
N GLY A 94 -7.46 -24.71 5.30
CA GLY A 94 -7.86 -23.38 4.82
C GLY A 94 -9.35 -23.18 4.56
N LYS A 95 -10.23 -24.09 5.01
CA LYS A 95 -11.69 -24.02 4.74
C LYS A 95 -12.54 -23.68 5.95
N ALA A 96 -11.93 -23.41 7.11
CA ALA A 96 -12.71 -23.12 8.31
C ALA A 96 -13.48 -21.80 8.15
N THR A 97 -14.73 -21.80 8.60
CA THR A 97 -15.55 -20.59 8.66
C THR A 97 -15.36 -19.90 10.00
N PHE A 98 -15.41 -18.58 9.99
CA PHE A 98 -15.25 -17.76 11.17
C PHE A 98 -16.46 -16.83 11.33
N ASP A 99 -17.12 -16.88 12.50
CA ASP A 99 -18.26 -16.02 12.82
C ASP A 99 -17.78 -14.70 13.45
N ALA A 100 -17.67 -13.68 12.61
CA ALA A 100 -17.21 -12.36 13.00
C ALA A 100 -18.20 -11.61 13.91
N SER A 101 -19.44 -12.08 14.07
CA SER A 101 -20.46 -11.43 14.92
C SER A 101 -20.26 -11.67 16.42
N GLN A 102 -19.40 -12.62 16.80
CA GLN A 102 -19.16 -13.02 18.20
C GLN A 102 -18.12 -12.17 18.93
N GLY A 103 -17.66 -11.09 18.29
CA GLY A 103 -16.68 -10.18 18.85
C GLY A 103 -16.79 -8.80 18.25
N VAL A 104 -15.72 -8.01 18.41
CA VAL A 104 -15.68 -6.61 17.95
C VAL A 104 -14.59 -6.44 16.92
N MET A 105 -14.90 -5.63 15.90
CA MET A 105 -13.97 -5.35 14.80
C MET A 105 -13.65 -3.86 14.75
N TYR A 106 -12.37 -3.53 14.57
CA TYR A 106 -11.90 -2.17 14.39
C TYR A 106 -11.26 -2.01 13.02
N ALA A 107 -11.64 -0.96 12.29
CA ALA A 107 -11.25 -0.68 10.90
C ALA A 107 -9.82 -0.07 10.76
N LYS A 108 -8.86 -0.67 11.47
CA LYS A 108 -7.41 -0.42 11.41
C LYS A 108 -6.69 -1.49 12.21
N TRP A 109 -5.39 -1.67 11.98
CA TRP A 109 -4.57 -2.39 12.96
C TRP A 109 -4.18 -1.46 14.10
N PRO A 110 -4.07 -1.97 15.33
CA PRO A 110 -3.56 -1.18 16.45
C PRO A 110 -2.05 -0.96 16.30
N HIS A 111 -1.54 0.11 16.92
CA HIS A 111 -0.14 0.47 16.96
C HIS A 111 0.20 1.05 18.34
N GLY A 112 1.50 1.13 18.66
CA GLY A 112 2.00 1.66 19.91
C GLY A 112 2.43 0.58 20.89
N LYS A 113 2.52 0.94 22.17
CA LYS A 113 3.10 0.09 23.21
C LYS A 113 2.35 -1.26 23.30
N GLY A 114 3.11 -2.36 23.37
CA GLY A 114 2.60 -3.73 23.30
C GLY A 114 2.29 -4.21 21.89
N TRP A 115 1.60 -3.40 21.08
CA TRP A 115 1.24 -3.76 19.70
C TRP A 115 2.42 -3.77 18.72
N ASP A 116 3.36 -2.84 18.86
CA ASP A 116 4.49 -2.68 17.95
C ASP A 116 5.42 -3.91 17.93
N ASP A 117 5.51 -4.64 19.05
CA ASP A 117 6.29 -5.88 19.17
C ASP A 117 5.47 -7.11 18.77
N PHE A 118 4.14 -7.06 18.92
CA PHE A 118 3.23 -8.15 18.59
C PHE A 118 2.98 -8.25 17.08
N VAL A 119 2.90 -7.11 16.40
CA VAL A 119 2.57 -7.02 14.97
C VAL A 119 3.84 -7.04 14.13
N PRO A 120 4.04 -8.03 13.24
CA PRO A 120 5.24 -8.12 12.45
C PRO A 120 5.33 -7.01 11.38
N ARG A 121 6.48 -6.34 11.32
CA ARG A 121 6.83 -5.34 10.31
C ARG A 121 7.52 -6.03 9.12
N VAL A 122 6.71 -6.64 8.27
CA VAL A 122 7.17 -7.36 7.09
C VAL A 122 6.38 -6.97 5.86
N PHE A 123 6.93 -7.28 4.69
CA PHE A 123 6.27 -7.07 3.42
C PHE A 123 4.91 -7.76 3.35
N TRP A 124 3.97 -7.14 2.63
CA TRP A 124 2.69 -7.77 2.30
C TRP A 124 2.93 -9.11 1.59
N ASN A 125 3.81 -9.16 0.59
CA ASN A 125 4.06 -10.33 -0.23
C ASN A 125 5.33 -11.05 0.27
N GLN A 126 5.16 -12.11 1.07
CA GLN A 126 6.24 -13.01 1.49
C GLN A 126 5.89 -14.46 1.17
N ALA A 127 6.76 -15.18 0.45
CA ALA A 127 6.46 -16.58 0.10
C ALA A 127 6.33 -17.48 1.34
N GLN A 128 7.10 -17.21 2.39
CA GLN A 128 7.02 -17.94 3.66
C GLN A 128 5.64 -17.84 4.35
N ARG A 129 4.82 -16.85 3.97
CA ARG A 129 3.45 -16.66 4.47
C ARG A 129 2.39 -16.96 3.40
N GLY A 130 2.74 -17.81 2.43
CA GLY A 130 1.84 -18.27 1.37
C GLY A 130 1.63 -17.27 0.24
N ALA A 131 2.44 -16.21 0.15
CA ALA A 131 2.33 -15.21 -0.90
C ALA A 131 3.14 -15.61 -2.16
N LEU A 132 2.87 -14.96 -3.29
CA LEU A 132 3.44 -15.35 -4.59
C LEU A 132 4.79 -14.68 -4.92
N ALA A 133 5.23 -13.66 -4.16
CA ALA A 133 6.50 -12.97 -4.38
C ALA A 133 7.30 -12.77 -3.08
N ASP A 134 8.64 -12.81 -3.18
CA ASP A 134 9.59 -12.73 -2.06
C ASP A 134 10.09 -11.30 -1.82
N GLY A 135 9.30 -10.48 -1.12
CA GLY A 135 9.83 -9.32 -0.39
C GLY A 135 10.05 -8.01 -1.17
N VAL A 136 9.82 -7.97 -2.48
CA VAL A 136 9.59 -6.71 -3.22
C VAL A 136 8.38 -6.96 -4.10
N GLY A 137 7.28 -6.27 -3.81
CA GLY A 137 5.96 -6.79 -4.17
C GLY A 137 5.00 -5.70 -4.56
N LEU A 138 4.38 -5.88 -5.73
CA LEU A 138 3.15 -5.21 -6.10
C LEU A 138 2.10 -5.46 -5.00
N VAL A 139 1.68 -4.41 -4.30
CA VAL A 139 0.57 -4.47 -3.32
C VAL A 139 -0.73 -4.51 -4.07
N THR A 140 -0.91 -3.60 -5.03
CA THR A 140 -2.08 -3.50 -5.91
C THR A 140 -1.74 -2.68 -7.14
N ALA A 141 -2.52 -2.83 -8.20
CA ALA A 141 -2.54 -1.90 -9.31
C ALA A 141 -3.98 -1.62 -9.71
N PHE A 142 -4.18 -0.44 -10.27
CA PHE A 142 -5.46 0.00 -10.81
C PHE A 142 -5.25 0.45 -12.25
N ALA A 143 -6.15 0.04 -13.15
CA ALA A 143 -6.13 0.55 -14.51
C ALA A 143 -6.36 2.07 -14.53
N HIS A 144 -5.58 2.78 -15.33
CA HIS A 144 -5.77 4.21 -15.56
C HIS A 144 -7.03 4.43 -16.40
N THR A 145 -7.91 5.34 -15.99
CA THR A 145 -9.22 5.51 -16.66
C THR A 145 -9.11 6.18 -18.02
N GLU A 146 -8.11 7.05 -18.21
CA GLU A 146 -7.99 7.87 -19.42
C GLU A 146 -6.88 7.43 -20.39
N ILE A 147 -5.95 6.56 -19.97
CA ILE A 147 -4.77 6.19 -20.77
C ILE A 147 -4.74 4.67 -20.90
N PRO A 148 -5.10 4.11 -22.07
CA PRO A 148 -5.12 2.68 -22.27
C PRO A 148 -3.77 2.02 -21.99
N GLY A 149 -3.79 0.91 -21.24
CA GLY A 149 -2.59 0.16 -20.88
C GLY A 149 -1.74 0.78 -19.77
N ALA A 150 -2.08 1.97 -19.27
CA ALA A 150 -1.45 2.54 -18.10
C ALA A 150 -2.15 2.09 -16.80
N GLU A 151 -1.39 2.07 -15.72
CA GLU A 151 -1.79 1.66 -14.38
C GLU A 151 -1.27 2.65 -13.33
N VAL A 152 -1.99 2.77 -12.21
CA VAL A 152 -1.48 3.30 -10.95
C VAL A 152 -1.19 2.13 -10.01
N ILE A 153 0.07 1.99 -9.64
CA ILE A 153 0.66 0.82 -8.99
C ILE A 153 1.06 1.18 -7.56
N VAL A 154 0.67 0.39 -6.58
CA VAL A 154 1.14 0.46 -5.20
C VAL A 154 2.12 -0.69 -4.98
N TYR A 155 3.27 -0.42 -4.40
CA TYR A 155 4.29 -1.44 -4.19
C TYR A 155 5.17 -1.15 -2.98
N GLU A 156 5.79 -2.21 -2.47
CA GLU A 156 6.74 -2.15 -1.36
C GLU A 156 8.14 -2.54 -1.83
N PHE A 157 9.16 -1.94 -1.21
CA PHE A 157 10.56 -2.17 -1.51
C PHE A 157 11.45 -1.91 -0.29
N GLU A 158 12.71 -2.35 -0.33
CA GLU A 158 13.72 -1.94 0.65
C GLU A 158 14.55 -0.78 0.08
N GLY A 159 14.69 0.31 0.83
CA GLY A 159 15.38 1.52 0.36
C GLY A 159 15.72 2.50 1.46
N THR A 160 16.43 3.57 1.12
CA THR A 160 16.80 4.66 2.04
C THR A 160 16.42 6.00 1.43
N TRP A 161 15.96 6.92 2.26
CA TRP A 161 15.67 8.30 1.88
C TRP A 161 16.89 9.08 1.39
N SER A 162 18.06 8.78 1.97
CA SER A 162 19.31 9.48 1.70
C SER A 162 20.38 8.52 1.20
N ARG A 163 21.26 9.03 0.33
CA ARG A 163 22.40 8.28 -0.19
C ARG A 163 23.32 7.88 0.97
N GLY A 164 23.55 6.58 1.13
CA GLY A 164 24.39 6.03 2.20
C GLY A 164 23.68 5.84 3.54
N GLY A 165 22.38 6.11 3.63
CA GLY A 165 21.57 5.77 4.80
C GLY A 165 21.28 4.28 4.92
N THR A 166 20.84 3.86 6.10
CA THR A 166 20.46 2.46 6.35
C THR A 166 19.19 2.11 5.58
N PRO A 167 19.17 1.04 4.77
CA PRO A 167 17.96 0.56 4.11
C PRO A 167 16.86 0.22 5.12
N GLN A 168 15.63 0.57 4.77
CA GLN A 168 14.40 0.34 5.52
C GLN A 168 13.32 -0.18 4.58
N GLN A 169 12.26 -0.77 5.15
CA GLN A 169 11.08 -1.15 4.38
C GLN A 169 10.29 0.10 4.01
N MET A 170 9.97 0.24 2.73
CA MET A 170 9.31 1.40 2.14
C MET A 170 8.05 0.98 1.38
N VAL A 171 7.10 1.90 1.25
CA VAL A 171 5.89 1.76 0.44
C VAL A 171 5.62 3.05 -0.32
N THR A 172 5.12 2.93 -1.55
CA THR A 172 4.76 4.07 -2.39
C THR A 172 3.73 3.67 -3.45
N TYR A 173 3.24 4.65 -4.20
CA TYR A 173 2.43 4.44 -5.37
C TYR A 173 2.99 5.17 -6.60
N HIS A 174 2.56 4.73 -7.78
CA HIS A 174 3.15 5.17 -9.03
C HIS A 174 2.17 5.12 -10.19
N CYS A 175 1.95 6.24 -10.87
CA CYS A 175 1.13 6.29 -12.08
C CYS A 175 1.99 6.23 -13.34
N THR A 176 1.95 5.09 -14.03
CA THR A 176 2.68 4.84 -15.29
C THR A 176 2.22 5.69 -16.47
N ALA A 177 1.14 6.45 -16.31
CA ALA A 177 0.55 7.27 -17.37
C ALA A 177 1.30 8.60 -17.58
N CYS A 178 1.80 9.21 -16.49
CA CYS A 178 2.51 10.49 -16.52
C CYS A 178 3.94 10.37 -15.99
N HIS A 179 4.15 9.53 -14.99
CA HIS A 179 5.46 9.26 -14.43
C HIS A 179 5.80 7.86 -14.86
N LEU A 180 6.80 7.65 -15.69
CA LEU A 180 7.15 6.29 -16.10
C LEU A 180 7.99 5.58 -15.01
N ASP A 181 8.29 6.30 -13.90
CA ASP A 181 9.37 6.11 -12.93
C ASP A 181 9.14 6.45 -11.44
N THR A 182 9.88 5.85 -10.48
CA THR A 182 9.58 5.88 -9.05
C THR A 182 10.63 6.21 -7.97
N PHE A 183 11.95 6.14 -8.15
CA PHE A 183 12.89 6.37 -7.01
C PHE A 183 13.24 7.84 -6.69
N HIS A 184 12.62 8.83 -7.35
CA HIS A 184 12.80 10.26 -6.98
C HIS A 184 11.49 11.04 -6.84
N SER A 185 10.34 10.36 -6.73
CA SER A 185 9.08 10.97 -6.29
C SER A 185 9.14 11.17 -4.77
N GLY A 186 9.99 12.10 -4.31
CA GLY A 186 10.27 12.33 -2.88
C GLY A 186 9.05 12.75 -2.04
N GLY A 187 7.89 13.01 -2.66
CA GLY A 187 6.64 13.35 -1.98
C GLY A 187 5.75 12.17 -1.60
N ASP A 188 5.93 10.99 -2.20
CA ASP A 188 4.94 9.89 -2.13
C ASP A 188 5.52 8.56 -1.63
N VAL A 189 6.72 8.59 -1.05
CA VAL A 189 7.38 7.43 -0.45
C VAL A 189 7.20 7.50 1.08
N HIS A 190 6.96 6.38 1.74
CA HIS A 190 6.88 6.32 3.20
C HIS A 190 7.56 5.07 3.74
N GLU A 191 8.10 5.18 4.96
CA GLU A 191 8.47 3.99 5.74
C GLU A 191 7.23 3.11 5.93
N ASN A 192 7.38 1.85 5.58
CA ASN A 192 6.32 0.85 5.69
C ASN A 192 6.34 0.23 7.09
N ALA A 193 5.65 0.90 8.01
CA ALA A 193 5.48 0.41 9.38
C ALA A 193 4.33 -0.61 9.54
N GLY A 194 3.63 -0.96 8.45
CA GLY A 194 2.49 -1.89 8.49
C GLY A 194 1.34 -1.52 7.55
N PRO A 195 0.18 -2.18 7.68
CA PRO A 195 -0.94 -2.06 6.74
C PRO A 195 -1.49 -0.65 6.58
N ASP A 196 -1.44 0.16 7.63
CA ASP A 196 -1.96 1.53 7.56
C ASP A 196 -1.18 2.39 6.55
N ARG A 197 0.13 2.12 6.39
CA ARG A 197 0.96 2.77 5.38
C ARG A 197 0.63 2.27 3.97
N ARG A 198 0.34 0.97 3.82
CA ARG A 198 -0.17 0.39 2.57
C ARG A 198 -1.53 0.96 2.17
N ARG A 199 -2.46 1.04 3.14
CA ARG A 199 -3.77 1.68 2.99
C ARG A 199 -3.64 3.15 2.57
N TRP A 200 -2.71 3.88 3.18
CA TRP A 200 -2.42 5.25 2.77
C TRP A 200 -1.96 5.30 1.31
N ALA A 201 -1.00 4.47 0.90
CA ALA A 201 -0.47 4.48 -0.47
C ALA A 201 -1.53 4.08 -1.50
N ALA A 202 -2.36 3.07 -1.19
CA ALA A 202 -3.50 2.69 -2.01
C ALA A 202 -4.55 3.80 -2.13
N ARG A 203 -4.84 4.50 -1.02
CA ARG A 203 -5.72 5.68 -1.05
C ARG A 203 -5.17 6.77 -1.96
N GLN A 204 -3.87 7.08 -1.90
CA GLN A 204 -3.26 8.07 -2.79
C GLN A 204 -3.38 7.65 -4.26
N ALA A 205 -3.08 6.38 -4.57
CA ALA A 205 -3.25 5.83 -5.91
C ALA A 205 -4.69 5.97 -6.44
N ARG A 206 -5.68 5.67 -5.59
CA ARG A 206 -7.11 5.80 -5.93
C ARG A 206 -7.53 7.25 -6.12
N GLN A 207 -7.04 8.16 -5.27
CA GLN A 207 -7.27 9.61 -5.43
C GLN A 207 -6.70 10.13 -6.75
N HIS A 208 -5.53 9.64 -7.16
CA HIS A 208 -4.92 9.98 -8.44
C HIS A 208 -5.85 9.63 -9.60
N ILE A 209 -6.39 8.42 -9.63
CA ILE A 209 -7.30 7.95 -10.68
C ILE A 209 -8.62 8.73 -10.69
N ILE A 210 -9.19 8.99 -9.51
CA ILE A 210 -10.40 9.80 -9.38
C ILE A 210 -10.16 11.21 -9.91
N SER A 211 -8.98 11.79 -9.66
CA SER A 211 -8.60 13.10 -10.17
C SER A 211 -8.49 13.08 -11.70
N ALA A 212 -7.82 12.08 -12.28
CA ALA A 212 -7.71 11.89 -13.73
C ALA A 212 -9.10 11.81 -14.40
N ALA A 213 -9.98 10.97 -13.86
CA ALA A 213 -11.34 10.79 -14.36
C ALA A 213 -12.20 12.06 -14.28
N ARG A 214 -11.97 12.92 -13.26
CA ARG A 214 -12.75 14.16 -13.06
C ARG A 214 -12.21 15.36 -13.81
N HIS A 215 -10.90 15.43 -14.01
CA HIS A 215 -10.23 16.64 -14.48
C HIS A 215 -9.41 16.44 -15.75
N GLY A 216 -9.37 15.22 -16.29
CA GLY A 216 -8.55 14.84 -17.43
C GLY A 216 -7.07 14.75 -17.10
N VAL A 217 -6.27 14.15 -17.98
CA VAL A 217 -4.81 14.14 -17.87
C VAL A 217 -4.26 15.50 -18.29
N GLY A 218 -3.29 16.05 -17.54
CA GLY A 218 -2.70 17.37 -17.84
C GLY A 218 -3.58 18.58 -17.48
N GLY A 219 -4.82 18.36 -17.04
CA GLY A 219 -5.73 19.45 -16.64
C GLY A 219 -5.17 20.26 -15.46
N THR A 220 -5.50 21.55 -15.39
CA THR A 220 -4.98 22.48 -14.37
C THR A 220 -5.20 22.00 -12.94
N ASN A 221 -6.30 21.28 -12.69
CA ASN A 221 -6.72 20.74 -11.40
C ASN A 221 -6.49 19.22 -11.27
N SER A 222 -5.80 18.62 -12.24
CA SER A 222 -5.54 17.18 -12.27
C SER A 222 -4.31 16.83 -11.44
N ALA A 223 -4.38 15.73 -10.70
CA ALA A 223 -3.22 15.10 -10.09
C ALA A 223 -2.27 14.48 -11.15
N CYS A 224 -2.75 14.30 -12.39
CA CYS A 224 -1.97 13.86 -13.54
C CYS A 224 -1.39 15.03 -14.34
N ARG A 225 -1.10 16.16 -13.69
CA ARG A 225 -0.51 17.32 -14.34
C ARG A 225 1.02 17.23 -14.24
N PRO A 226 1.76 17.23 -15.37
CA PRO A 226 3.21 17.31 -15.32
C PRO A 226 3.65 18.58 -14.60
N ASN A 227 4.66 18.47 -13.73
CA ASN A 227 5.38 19.65 -13.29
C ASN A 227 6.00 20.26 -14.55
N ASN A 228 5.86 21.58 -14.70
CA ASN A 228 6.08 22.28 -15.96
C ASN A 228 7.54 22.26 -16.47
N GLY A 229 8.46 21.43 -15.95
CA GLY A 229 9.85 21.29 -16.35
C GLY A 229 10.72 22.53 -16.08
N ALA A 230 10.21 23.51 -15.32
CA ALA A 230 10.90 24.77 -15.09
C ALA A 230 12.27 24.56 -14.41
N MET A 231 12.36 23.60 -13.49
CA MET A 231 13.62 23.24 -12.84
C MET A 231 14.62 22.62 -13.83
N LEU A 232 14.21 21.67 -14.66
CA LEU A 232 15.10 21.06 -15.68
C LEU A 232 15.61 22.08 -16.68
N ARG A 233 14.75 23.02 -17.11
CA ARG A 233 15.17 24.12 -17.99
C ARG A 233 16.18 25.06 -17.33
N ALA A 234 16.04 25.33 -16.03
CA ALA A 234 17.01 26.09 -15.26
C ALA A 234 18.35 25.36 -15.15
N VAL A 235 18.34 24.06 -14.87
CA VAL A 235 19.56 23.22 -14.79
C VAL A 235 20.27 23.15 -16.14
N ASN A 236 19.53 22.93 -17.23
CA ASN A 236 20.09 22.97 -18.59
C ASN A 236 20.68 24.33 -18.92
N ALA A 237 20.06 25.43 -18.49
CA ALA A 237 20.61 26.76 -18.69
C ALA A 237 21.95 26.95 -17.98
N VAL A 238 22.06 26.53 -16.72
CA VAL A 238 23.33 26.55 -15.96
C VAL A 238 24.38 25.65 -16.60
N ALA A 239 24.01 24.45 -17.04
CA ALA A 239 24.93 23.51 -17.68
C ALA A 239 25.50 24.05 -19.01
N ARG A 240 24.68 24.75 -19.80
CA ARG A 240 25.14 25.41 -21.04
C ARG A 240 26.11 26.56 -20.73
N ASP A 241 25.79 27.36 -19.71
CA ASP A 241 26.63 28.50 -19.29
C ASP A 241 27.98 28.05 -18.73
N MET A 242 27.98 27.06 -17.84
CA MET A 242 29.19 26.60 -17.17
C MET A 242 30.09 25.71 -18.04
N TRP A 243 29.52 24.94 -18.97
CA TRP A 243 30.26 23.90 -19.71
C TRP A 243 30.23 24.07 -21.23
N GLY A 244 29.64 25.16 -21.76
CA GLY A 244 29.64 25.46 -23.20
C GLY A 244 28.96 24.39 -24.06
N THR A 245 28.03 23.64 -23.49
CA THR A 245 27.39 22.52 -24.20
C THR A 245 26.42 23.03 -25.28
N PRO A 246 26.47 22.48 -26.51
CA PRO A 246 25.62 22.93 -27.63
C PRO A 246 24.18 22.38 -27.58
N GLY A 247 23.86 21.52 -26.61
CA GLY A 247 22.56 20.92 -26.43
C GLY A 247 22.24 20.70 -24.96
N ASN A 248 21.02 20.29 -24.67
CA ASN A 248 20.59 20.09 -23.30
C ASN A 248 21.11 18.75 -22.77
N ALA A 249 21.75 18.78 -21.60
CA ALA A 249 22.19 17.58 -20.92
C ALA A 249 21.01 16.77 -20.36
N LEU A 250 19.90 17.46 -20.06
CA LEU A 250 18.64 16.89 -19.59
C LEU A 250 17.52 17.26 -20.58
N PRO A 251 16.45 16.47 -20.72
CA PRO A 251 15.28 16.88 -21.50
C PRO A 251 14.59 18.14 -20.93
N ASP A 252 13.82 18.85 -21.76
CA ASP A 252 13.14 20.10 -21.37
C ASP A 252 11.83 19.92 -20.59
N THR A 253 11.41 18.66 -20.43
CA THR A 253 10.20 18.22 -19.73
C THR A 253 10.53 17.06 -18.80
N ASP A 254 9.96 17.07 -17.59
CA ASP A 254 10.18 16.02 -16.58
C ASP A 254 9.84 14.62 -17.12
N ASP A 255 8.82 14.52 -17.98
CA ASP A 255 8.36 13.28 -18.62
C ASP A 255 9.48 12.55 -19.41
N ALA A 256 10.38 13.30 -20.06
CA ALA A 256 11.42 12.74 -20.91
C ALA A 256 12.70 12.37 -20.13
N TYR A 257 12.97 13.07 -19.01
CA TYR A 257 14.14 12.81 -18.16
C TYR A 257 14.00 11.48 -17.41
N CYS A 258 12.83 11.24 -16.82
CA CYS A 258 12.52 10.03 -16.08
C CYS A 258 12.54 8.78 -17.00
N ALA A 259 11.96 8.88 -18.20
CA ALA A 259 11.87 7.76 -19.16
C ALA A 259 13.22 7.16 -19.62
N THR A 260 14.33 7.90 -19.50
CA THR A 260 15.63 7.55 -20.12
C THR A 260 16.76 7.28 -19.14
N LYS A 261 16.76 7.94 -17.97
CA LYS A 261 17.85 7.85 -16.97
C LYS A 261 17.37 7.74 -15.53
N GLY A 262 16.05 7.77 -15.32
CA GLY A 262 15.48 7.62 -14.01
C GLY A 262 15.25 6.15 -13.61
N PRO A 263 14.78 5.91 -12.39
CA PRO A 263 14.40 4.60 -11.84
C PRO A 263 13.36 3.72 -12.61
N CYS A 264 12.91 4.13 -13.81
CA CYS A 264 11.80 3.62 -14.64
C CYS A 264 12.38 2.40 -15.29
N SER A 265 13.64 2.60 -15.71
CA SER A 265 14.55 1.63 -16.22
C SER A 265 14.64 0.47 -15.24
N ILE A 266 14.71 0.74 -13.93
CA ILE A 266 14.78 -0.29 -12.88
C ILE A 266 13.45 -1.05 -12.75
N ILE A 267 12.27 -0.39 -12.71
CA ILE A 267 10.98 -1.12 -12.71
C ILE A 267 10.70 -1.85 -14.05
N ARG A 268 11.14 -1.29 -15.18
CA ARG A 268 11.09 -1.96 -16.50
C ARG A 268 12.03 -3.17 -16.54
N GLU A 269 13.19 -3.11 -15.91
CA GLU A 269 14.13 -4.23 -15.75
C GLU A 269 13.56 -5.29 -14.78
N LEU A 270 12.95 -4.87 -13.66
CA LEU A 270 12.23 -5.76 -12.74
C LEU A 270 11.01 -6.43 -13.42
N ARG A 271 10.33 -5.74 -14.35
CA ARG A 271 9.24 -6.30 -15.18
C ARG A 271 9.76 -7.17 -16.35
N ALA A 272 10.96 -6.88 -16.87
CA ALA A 272 11.63 -7.66 -17.92
C ALA A 272 12.21 -8.98 -17.37
N GLY A 273 12.47 -9.03 -16.06
CA GLY A 273 12.55 -10.27 -15.29
C GLY A 273 11.18 -10.93 -15.14
N VAL A 274 10.66 -11.47 -16.25
CA VAL A 274 9.50 -12.37 -16.36
C VAL A 274 8.39 -12.11 -15.34
N ARG A 275 7.36 -11.32 -15.73
CA ARG A 275 6.06 -11.31 -15.04
C ARG A 275 5.62 -12.76 -14.71
N PRO A 276 5.27 -13.08 -13.45
CA PRO A 276 4.70 -14.37 -13.09
C PRO A 276 3.50 -14.67 -14.01
N PRO A 277 3.34 -15.91 -14.50
CA PRO A 277 2.31 -16.28 -15.46
C PRO A 277 0.87 -15.86 -15.08
N VAL A 278 0.60 -15.69 -13.78
CA VAL A 278 -0.72 -15.28 -13.24
C VAL A 278 -1.15 -13.86 -13.66
N TYR A 279 -0.24 -13.00 -14.12
CA TYR A 279 -0.56 -11.64 -14.61
C TYR A 279 -0.55 -11.51 -16.15
N ARG A 280 -0.70 -12.63 -16.87
CA ARG A 280 -0.72 -12.69 -18.34
C ARG A 280 -2.09 -13.08 -18.92
N ALA A 281 -3.16 -13.03 -18.13
CA ALA A 281 -4.53 -13.25 -18.60
C ALA A 281 -5.18 -11.94 -19.05
#